data_AF-A0A2V8MR19-F1
#
_entry.id   AF-A0A2V8MR19-F1
#
_cell.length_a   1.000
_cell.length_b   1.000
_cell.length_c   1.000
_cell.angle_alpha   90.00
_cell.angle_beta   90.00
_cell.angle_gamma   90.00
#
_symmetry.space_group_name_H-M   'P 1'
#
loop_
_entity.id
_entity.type
_entity.pdbx_description
1 polymer ?
#
loop_
_entity_poly.entity_id
_entity_poly.type
_entity_poly.pdbx_seq_one_letter_code
_entity_poly.pdbx_strand_id
1 'polypeptide(L)'
;MRKVLFGVLGCAILVPAIALAQQTGSASGKRAVQTHPDLSGIWTYAIDRAPSALKKEVNGTVTIRTVDQSGRHGDATSIRGARPSTPKPSYKPDYQAKVKQMSDHESKLDPVFYCGKPGVPRIGPPRKIVQLPSETILFYEDISGDPYRIIPTDGRPHRANANPSHYGDSVGKWEGDVFVVDARNFVDDTWFGEDGYFHSPDMRVIERLWKEGDNLVWQATVEDPIVLTAPWTMPPRLIKPSTELLEESPKCVETDGPKLLNDDHHGQR
;
A
#
# COMPACT_ATOMS: atom_id res chain seq x y z
N MET A 1 18.32 47.59 -88.07
CA MET A 1 19.31 46.50 -88.28
C MET A 1 20.12 46.33 -87.00
N ARG A 2 20.39 45.07 -86.65
CA ARG A 2 20.75 44.53 -85.32
C ARG A 2 21.89 45.27 -84.59
N LYS A 3 21.68 45.54 -83.28
CA LYS A 3 22.75 45.79 -82.30
C LYS A 3 22.98 44.50 -81.50
N VAL A 4 24.20 44.00 -81.52
CA VAL A 4 24.67 42.85 -80.72
C VAL A 4 25.27 43.38 -79.43
N LEU A 5 24.77 42.90 -78.28
CA LEU A 5 25.33 43.16 -76.96
C LEU A 5 26.02 41.89 -76.47
N PHE A 6 27.29 42.00 -76.11
CA PHE A 6 28.12 40.94 -75.52
C PHE A 6 27.71 40.68 -74.06
N GLY A 7 27.53 39.40 -73.72
CA GLY A 7 27.32 38.94 -72.35
C GLY A 7 28.64 38.69 -71.62
N VAL A 8 28.64 38.92 -70.32
CA VAL A 8 29.65 38.43 -69.38
C VAL A 8 28.93 37.79 -68.20
N LEU A 9 29.32 36.55 -67.91
CA LEU A 9 28.88 35.67 -66.82
C LEU A 9 29.18 36.29 -65.45
N GLY A 10 28.20 36.27 -64.55
CA GLY A 10 28.39 36.46 -63.11
C GLY A 10 28.01 35.17 -62.35
N CYS A 11 28.99 34.53 -61.72
CA CYS A 11 28.79 33.41 -60.80
C CYS A 11 27.99 33.84 -59.56
N ALA A 12 26.88 33.17 -59.27
CA ALA A 12 26.16 33.30 -58.01
C ALA A 12 26.66 32.24 -57.01
N ILE A 13 27.24 32.68 -55.90
CA ILE A 13 27.57 31.84 -54.74
C ILE A 13 26.36 31.84 -53.82
N LEU A 14 25.71 30.68 -53.66
CA LEU A 14 24.64 30.45 -52.69
C LEU A 14 25.25 30.10 -51.33
N VAL A 15 25.08 30.98 -50.33
CA VAL A 15 25.32 30.67 -48.92
C VAL A 15 23.99 30.30 -48.28
N PRO A 16 23.80 29.08 -47.73
CA PRO A 16 22.57 28.75 -47.03
C PRO A 16 22.57 29.42 -45.64
N ALA A 17 21.55 30.23 -45.38
CA ALA A 17 21.29 30.79 -44.05
C ALA A 17 20.81 29.68 -43.11
N ILE A 18 21.62 29.33 -42.11
CA ILE A 18 21.21 28.47 -41.01
C ILE A 18 20.33 29.32 -40.08
N ALA A 19 19.01 29.10 -40.11
CA ALA A 19 18.10 29.68 -39.15
C ALA A 19 18.30 28.98 -37.79
N LEU A 20 18.85 29.69 -36.80
CA LEU A 20 18.78 29.27 -35.41
C LEU A 20 17.33 29.37 -34.94
N ALA A 21 16.67 28.23 -34.77
CA ALA A 21 15.42 28.16 -34.03
C ALA A 21 15.70 28.48 -32.56
N GLN A 22 15.18 29.61 -32.08
CA GLN A 22 15.16 29.92 -30.65
C GLN A 22 14.30 28.86 -29.94
N GLN A 23 14.90 28.11 -29.00
CA GLN A 23 14.16 27.31 -28.05
C GLN A 23 13.28 28.24 -27.20
N THR A 24 11.99 28.28 -27.50
CA THR A 24 10.99 28.81 -26.57
C THR A 24 11.00 27.89 -25.35
N GLY A 25 11.44 28.45 -24.21
CA GLY A 25 11.48 27.76 -22.93
C GLY A 25 10.15 27.06 -22.64
N SER A 26 10.25 25.78 -22.32
CA SER A 26 9.15 24.99 -21.77
C SER A 26 8.55 25.74 -20.60
N ALA A 27 7.26 26.09 -20.72
CA ALA A 27 6.49 26.63 -19.63
C ALA A 27 6.52 25.61 -18.49
N SER A 28 7.26 25.94 -17.43
CA SER A 28 7.09 25.34 -16.11
C SER A 28 5.61 25.46 -15.75
N GLY A 29 4.86 24.38 -15.91
CA GLY A 29 3.50 24.28 -15.42
C GLY A 29 3.54 24.58 -13.93
N LYS A 30 2.87 25.67 -13.53
CA LYS A 30 2.73 26.03 -12.12
C LYS A 30 2.14 24.82 -11.40
N ARG A 31 2.96 24.09 -10.64
CA ARG A 31 2.51 23.05 -9.70
C ARG A 31 1.47 23.75 -8.82
N ALA A 32 0.23 23.25 -8.83
CA ALA A 32 -0.83 23.79 -7.98
C ALA A 32 -0.27 23.93 -6.56
N VAL A 33 -0.55 25.05 -5.89
CA VAL A 33 -0.09 25.26 -4.51
C VAL A 33 -0.70 24.15 -3.68
N GLN A 34 0.12 23.15 -3.35
CA GLN A 34 -0.29 22.00 -2.58
C GLN A 34 -0.51 22.50 -1.15
N THR A 35 -1.77 22.61 -0.73
CA THR A 35 -2.17 23.14 0.58
C THR A 35 -1.93 22.17 1.73
N HIS A 36 -1.42 20.98 1.41
CA HIS A 36 -1.26 19.85 2.32
C HIS A 36 0.17 19.29 2.18
N PRO A 37 0.69 18.58 3.20
CA PRO A 37 2.02 17.99 3.13
C PRO A 37 2.23 17.08 1.91
N ASP A 38 3.45 17.13 1.35
CA ASP A 38 3.90 16.17 0.33
C ASP A 38 4.42 14.90 1.04
N LEU A 39 3.62 13.85 0.99
CA LEU A 39 3.91 12.46 1.35
C LEU A 39 4.59 11.69 0.21
N SER A 40 4.75 12.28 -0.98
CA SER A 40 5.39 11.62 -2.12
C SER A 40 6.81 11.20 -1.77
N GLY A 41 7.18 9.97 -2.11
CA GLY A 41 8.48 9.42 -1.75
C GLY A 41 8.47 7.91 -1.68
N ILE A 42 9.62 7.36 -1.30
CA ILE A 42 9.83 5.94 -1.03
C ILE A 42 10.02 5.79 0.48
N TRP A 43 9.40 4.76 1.07
CA TRP A 43 9.28 4.57 2.51
C TRP A 43 9.72 3.17 2.89
N THR A 44 10.54 2.99 3.93
CA THR A 44 11.06 1.67 4.33
C THR A 44 9.95 0.61 4.49
N TYR A 45 10.29 -0.65 4.24
CA TYR A 45 9.38 -1.77 4.47
C TYR A 45 8.93 -1.82 5.95
N ALA A 46 7.62 -1.81 6.18
CA ALA A 46 7.04 -1.78 7.52
C ALA A 46 5.83 -2.71 7.60
N ILE A 47 6.06 -4.03 7.48
CA ILE A 47 5.04 -5.05 7.74
C ILE A 47 4.91 -5.29 9.25
N ASP A 48 3.67 -5.51 9.71
CA ASP A 48 3.41 -6.01 11.07
C ASP A 48 4.07 -7.36 11.23
N ARG A 49 4.97 -7.51 12.19
CA ARG A 49 5.30 -8.83 12.69
C ARG A 49 4.43 -9.06 13.91
N ALA A 50 3.35 -9.84 13.81
CA ALA A 50 2.61 -10.20 14.99
C ALA A 50 3.54 -10.88 16.02
N PRO A 51 3.31 -10.72 17.34
CA PRO A 51 3.95 -11.50 18.37
C PRO A 51 3.53 -12.97 18.26
N SER A 52 4.17 -13.71 17.35
CA SER A 52 4.08 -15.15 17.28
C SER A 52 5.24 -15.78 18.06
N ALA A 53 4.88 -16.63 19.01
CA ALA A 53 5.80 -17.66 19.46
C ALA A 53 5.74 -18.79 18.42
N LEU A 54 6.89 -19.21 17.91
CA LEU A 54 6.97 -20.37 17.02
C LEU A 54 6.57 -21.59 17.82
N LYS A 55 5.33 -22.05 17.66
CA LYS A 55 4.87 -23.33 18.19
C LYS A 55 5.14 -24.39 17.13
N LYS A 56 6.04 -25.31 17.44
CA LYS A 56 6.33 -26.50 16.65
C LYS A 56 5.84 -27.74 17.35
N GLU A 57 4.89 -28.46 16.77
CA GLU A 57 4.34 -29.70 17.32
C GLU A 57 4.62 -30.88 16.39
N VAL A 58 5.59 -31.73 16.74
CA VAL A 58 5.93 -32.93 15.97
C VAL A 58 5.62 -34.16 16.79
N ASN A 59 4.70 -35.01 16.31
CA ASN A 59 4.29 -36.25 16.99
C ASN A 59 3.89 -36.05 18.46
N GLY A 60 3.14 -34.99 18.76
CA GLY A 60 2.69 -34.64 20.12
C GLY A 60 3.74 -33.94 21.00
N THR A 61 4.96 -33.72 20.49
CA THR A 61 5.98 -32.92 21.20
C THR A 61 5.89 -31.46 20.78
N VAL A 62 5.53 -30.58 21.72
CA VAL A 62 5.42 -29.14 21.49
C VAL A 62 6.72 -28.43 21.90
N THR A 63 7.33 -27.72 20.97
CA THR A 63 8.43 -26.78 21.19
C THR A 63 7.94 -25.36 20.95
N ILE A 64 8.16 -24.45 21.90
CA ILE A 64 7.80 -23.04 21.74
C ILE A 64 9.10 -22.23 21.68
N ARG A 65 9.31 -21.46 20.61
CA ARG A 65 10.41 -20.48 20.51
C ARG A 65 9.85 -19.08 20.40
N THR A 66 10.24 -18.20 21.31
CA THR A 66 9.93 -16.78 21.24
C THR A 66 10.85 -16.12 20.21
N VAL A 67 10.30 -15.43 19.22
CA VAL A 67 11.08 -14.67 18.23
C VAL A 67 11.52 -13.34 18.84
N ASP A 68 12.78 -12.96 18.61
CA ASP A 68 13.27 -11.63 18.98
C ASP A 68 12.52 -10.56 18.18
N GLN A 69 11.74 -9.75 18.89
CA GLN A 69 10.93 -8.66 18.33
C GLN A 69 11.62 -7.30 18.42
N SER A 70 12.92 -7.24 18.70
CA SER A 70 13.67 -5.97 18.84
C SER A 70 13.62 -5.06 17.61
N GLY A 71 13.30 -5.60 16.42
CA GLY A 71 13.02 -4.85 15.20
C GLY A 71 11.61 -4.26 15.09
N ARG A 72 10.73 -4.49 16.08
CA ARG A 72 9.36 -3.95 16.12
C ARG A 72 9.43 -2.45 16.36
N HIS A 73 9.13 -1.67 15.34
CA HIS A 73 8.89 -0.23 15.46
C HIS A 73 7.39 0.04 15.69
N GLY A 74 6.76 -0.77 16.55
CA GLY A 74 5.50 -0.40 17.16
C GLY A 74 5.84 0.49 18.35
N ASP A 75 6.25 1.72 18.05
CA ASP A 75 6.61 2.68 19.09
C ASP A 75 5.39 2.87 19.98
N ALA A 76 5.48 2.38 21.21
CA ALA A 76 4.59 2.74 22.31
C ALA A 76 4.74 4.24 22.68
N THR A 77 5.63 4.96 21.99
CA THR A 77 5.78 6.41 21.99
C THR A 77 4.50 7.07 21.49
N SER A 78 4.07 8.15 22.13
CA SER A 78 2.91 8.92 21.69
C SER A 78 3.21 9.59 20.35
N ILE A 79 2.84 8.95 19.24
CA ILE A 79 2.89 9.57 17.91
C ILE A 79 1.81 10.66 17.86
N ARG A 80 2.20 11.88 17.50
CA ARG A 80 1.25 13.00 17.44
C ARG A 80 0.15 12.72 16.42
N GLY A 81 -1.11 12.89 16.84
CA GLY A 81 -2.28 12.71 15.96
C GLY A 81 -2.71 11.26 15.76
N ALA A 82 -2.03 10.29 16.38
CA ALA A 82 -2.47 8.90 16.41
C ALA A 82 -3.77 8.77 17.21
N ARG A 83 -4.69 7.95 16.70
CA ARG A 83 -5.93 7.58 17.40
C ARG A 83 -5.64 6.50 18.44
N PRO A 84 -6.46 6.42 19.51
CA PRO A 84 -6.41 5.29 20.44
C PRO A 84 -6.50 3.96 19.69
N SER A 85 -5.61 3.04 20.02
CA SER A 85 -5.48 1.75 19.35
C SER A 85 -5.49 0.61 20.34
N THR A 86 -5.88 -0.58 19.88
CA THR A 86 -5.70 -1.82 20.62
C THR A 86 -4.85 -2.80 19.81
N PRO A 87 -4.05 -3.67 20.46
CA PRO A 87 -3.21 -4.63 19.73
C PRO A 87 -3.98 -5.66 18.90
N LYS A 88 -5.25 -5.93 19.24
CA LYS A 88 -6.10 -6.90 18.55
C LYS A 88 -7.56 -6.42 18.44
N PRO A 89 -8.31 -6.85 17.42
CA PRO A 89 -9.74 -6.58 17.28
C PRO A 89 -10.55 -7.38 18.31
N SER A 90 -11.82 -6.98 18.47
CA SER A 90 -12.79 -7.70 19.30
C SER A 90 -13.92 -8.22 18.41
N TYR A 91 -13.99 -9.54 18.25
CA TYR A 91 -15.06 -10.22 17.51
C TYR A 91 -16.28 -10.46 18.40
N LYS A 92 -17.47 -10.39 17.81
CA LYS A 92 -18.71 -10.77 18.48
C LYS A 92 -18.67 -12.25 18.89
N PRO A 93 -19.38 -12.65 19.96
CA PRO A 93 -19.33 -14.02 20.49
C PRO A 93 -19.49 -15.11 19.44
N ASP A 94 -20.43 -14.96 18.50
CA ASP A 94 -20.73 -15.93 17.44
C ASP A 94 -19.54 -16.22 16.50
N TYR A 95 -18.58 -15.29 16.42
CA TYR A 95 -17.41 -15.38 15.54
C TYR A 95 -16.11 -15.72 16.27
N GLN A 96 -16.10 -15.74 17.61
CA GLN A 96 -14.89 -16.00 18.39
C GLN A 96 -14.30 -17.40 18.14
N ALA A 97 -15.16 -18.41 17.98
CA ALA A 97 -14.71 -19.76 17.64
C ALA A 97 -14.08 -19.82 16.24
N LYS A 98 -14.64 -19.08 15.27
CA LYS A 98 -14.14 -19.03 13.90
C LYS A 98 -12.77 -18.35 13.83
N VAL A 99 -12.60 -17.16 14.42
CA VAL A 99 -11.29 -16.48 14.43
C VAL A 99 -10.23 -17.33 15.14
N LYS A 100 -10.60 -18.01 16.23
CA LYS A 100 -9.68 -18.94 16.91
C LYS A 100 -9.28 -20.11 16.02
N GLN A 101 -10.25 -20.73 15.33
CA GLN A 101 -9.96 -21.82 14.39
C GLN A 101 -9.02 -21.34 13.27
N MET A 102 -9.26 -20.15 12.72
CA MET A 102 -8.46 -19.58 11.64
C MET A 102 -7.03 -19.25 12.11
N SER A 103 -6.87 -18.71 13.32
CA SER A 103 -5.55 -18.52 13.95
C SER A 103 -4.83 -19.85 14.24
N ASP A 104 -5.54 -20.84 14.80
CA ASP A 104 -4.96 -22.15 15.14
C ASP A 104 -4.50 -22.94 13.88
N HIS A 105 -5.07 -22.65 12.70
CA HIS A 105 -4.77 -23.33 11.43
C HIS A 105 -4.31 -22.35 10.35
N GLU A 106 -3.65 -21.26 10.75
CA GLU A 106 -3.26 -20.15 9.87
C GLU A 106 -2.47 -20.63 8.65
N SER A 107 -1.49 -21.51 8.86
CA SER A 107 -0.66 -22.13 7.80
C SER A 107 -1.46 -22.84 6.69
N LYS A 108 -2.69 -23.26 6.97
CA LYS A 108 -3.59 -23.91 6.00
C LYS A 108 -4.68 -23.00 5.45
N LEU A 109 -5.13 -22.04 6.25
CA LEU A 109 -6.32 -21.25 5.97
C LEU A 109 -6.03 -19.84 5.48
N ASP A 110 -4.82 -19.34 5.71
CA ASP A 110 -4.45 -17.99 5.31
C ASP A 110 -4.15 -17.91 3.81
N PRO A 111 -4.93 -17.15 3.03
CA PRO A 111 -4.76 -17.04 1.59
C PRO A 111 -3.35 -16.58 1.18
N VAL A 112 -2.66 -15.78 1.99
CA VAL A 112 -1.33 -15.25 1.63
C VAL A 112 -0.26 -16.33 1.54
N PHE A 113 -0.42 -17.44 2.28
CA PHE A 113 0.48 -18.60 2.13
C PHE A 113 0.26 -19.34 0.82
N TYR A 114 -0.86 -19.09 0.13
CA TYR A 114 -1.22 -19.70 -1.13
C TYR A 114 -1.21 -18.69 -2.29
N CYS A 115 -0.29 -17.72 -2.23
CA CYS A 115 -0.16 -16.63 -3.22
C CYS A 115 -1.41 -15.74 -3.35
N GLY A 116 -2.31 -15.77 -2.36
CA GLY A 116 -3.48 -14.90 -2.27
C GLY A 116 -3.06 -13.48 -1.88
N LYS A 117 -3.82 -12.47 -2.33
CA LYS A 117 -3.52 -11.09 -1.99
C LYS A 117 -3.80 -10.82 -0.51
N PRO A 118 -2.95 -10.05 0.20
CA PRO A 118 -3.13 -9.79 1.63
C PRO A 118 -4.35 -8.92 1.95
N GLY A 119 -4.80 -8.07 1.02
CA GLY A 119 -5.84 -7.08 1.27
C GLY A 119 -5.40 -5.92 2.18
N VAL A 120 -6.35 -5.10 2.62
CA VAL A 120 -6.10 -3.89 3.45
C VAL A 120 -6.80 -4.06 4.80
N PRO A 121 -6.19 -3.65 5.93
CA PRO A 121 -4.89 -3.02 6.09
C PRO A 121 -3.72 -4.01 6.21
N ARG A 122 -3.94 -5.31 5.99
CA ARG A 122 -2.90 -6.34 6.16
C ARG A 122 -1.66 -6.11 5.31
N ILE A 123 -1.80 -5.66 4.06
CA ILE A 123 -0.66 -5.29 3.19
C ILE A 123 0.25 -4.22 3.82
N GLY A 124 -0.26 -3.47 4.79
CA GLY A 124 0.49 -2.46 5.53
C GLY A 124 0.58 -1.12 4.82
N PRO A 125 1.52 -0.25 5.24
CA PRO A 125 1.75 1.04 4.63
C PRO A 125 2.37 0.91 3.23
N PRO A 126 2.16 1.90 2.35
CA PRO A 126 2.71 1.90 1.00
C PRO A 126 4.24 2.04 0.99
N ARG A 127 4.90 1.36 0.05
CA ARG A 127 6.35 1.48 -0.19
C ARG A 127 6.72 2.72 -0.98
N LYS A 128 5.83 3.15 -1.88
CA LYS A 128 5.97 4.41 -2.60
C LYS A 128 4.65 5.12 -2.71
N ILE A 129 4.70 6.44 -2.54
CA ILE A 129 3.56 7.34 -2.69
C ILE A 129 3.86 8.30 -3.82
N VAL A 130 2.89 8.48 -4.72
CA VAL A 130 2.91 9.54 -5.73
C VAL A 130 1.64 10.36 -5.58
N GLN A 131 1.77 11.62 -5.16
CA GLN A 131 0.63 12.55 -5.11
C GLN A 131 0.51 13.31 -6.42
N LEU A 132 -0.67 13.25 -7.01
CA LEU A 132 -1.09 14.01 -8.17
C LEU A 132 -2.20 14.99 -7.75
N PRO A 133 -2.55 15.98 -8.60
CA PRO A 133 -3.55 16.99 -8.22
C PRO A 133 -4.94 16.43 -7.89
N SER A 134 -5.34 15.31 -8.50
CA SER A 134 -6.69 14.72 -8.36
C SER A 134 -6.69 13.28 -7.85
N GLU A 135 -5.52 12.70 -7.58
CA GLU A 135 -5.40 11.34 -7.04
C GLU A 135 -4.05 11.14 -6.34
N THR A 136 -4.01 10.15 -5.46
CA THR A 136 -2.77 9.65 -4.85
C THR A 136 -2.61 8.18 -5.24
N ILE A 137 -1.42 7.81 -5.70
CA ILE A 137 -1.10 6.42 -6.06
C ILE A 137 -0.22 5.82 -4.96
N LEU A 138 -0.66 4.71 -4.40
CA LEU A 138 0.05 3.90 -3.43
C LEU A 138 0.60 2.66 -4.12
N PHE A 139 1.92 2.44 -4.02
CA PHE A 139 2.59 1.25 -4.55
C PHE A 139 3.09 0.38 -3.42
N TYR A 140 3.01 -0.93 -3.60
CA TYR A 140 3.45 -1.92 -2.63
C TYR A 140 4.35 -2.95 -3.30
N GLU A 141 5.17 -3.63 -2.50
CA GLU A 141 5.99 -4.77 -2.88
C GLU A 141 5.47 -5.97 -2.09
N ASP A 142 4.82 -6.92 -2.77
CA ASP A 142 4.26 -8.11 -2.14
C ASP A 142 4.46 -9.30 -3.06
N ILE A 143 4.95 -10.41 -2.51
CA ILE A 143 5.27 -11.62 -3.29
C ILE A 143 4.05 -12.17 -4.02
N SER A 144 2.85 -11.96 -3.50
CA SER A 144 1.58 -12.36 -4.13
C SER A 144 1.28 -11.52 -5.39
N GLY A 145 2.16 -10.57 -5.71
CA GLY A 145 2.25 -9.72 -6.91
C GLY A 145 2.11 -8.25 -6.54
N ASP A 146 2.88 -7.36 -7.18
CA ASP A 146 2.98 -5.93 -6.85
C ASP A 146 1.68 -5.16 -7.12
N PRO A 147 0.89 -4.86 -6.08
CA PRO A 147 -0.34 -4.11 -6.25
C PRO A 147 -0.05 -2.62 -6.23
N TYR A 148 -0.93 -1.88 -6.88
CA TYR A 148 -1.05 -0.45 -6.69
C TYR A 148 -2.50 -0.09 -6.39
N ARG A 149 -2.71 0.99 -5.64
CA ARG A 149 -4.02 1.58 -5.39
C ARG A 149 -4.01 3.01 -5.89
N ILE A 150 -4.90 3.30 -6.83
CA ILE A 150 -5.18 4.68 -7.28
C ILE A 150 -6.33 5.19 -6.44
N ILE A 151 -6.09 6.28 -5.71
CA ILE A 151 -7.02 6.84 -4.73
C ILE A 151 -7.43 8.23 -5.22
N PRO A 152 -8.63 8.39 -5.81
CA PRO A 152 -9.14 9.70 -6.20
C PRO A 152 -9.23 10.64 -5.00
N THR A 153 -8.78 11.88 -5.17
CA THR A 153 -8.78 12.93 -4.12
C THR A 153 -9.61 14.15 -4.52
N ASP A 154 -10.37 14.04 -5.61
CA ASP A 154 -11.20 15.11 -6.19
C ASP A 154 -12.59 15.25 -5.55
N GLY A 155 -12.82 14.56 -4.42
CA GLY A 155 -14.07 14.64 -3.67
C GLY A 155 -15.22 13.81 -4.23
N ARG A 156 -14.99 13.00 -5.27
CA ARG A 156 -16.02 12.08 -5.78
C ARG A 156 -16.40 11.03 -4.71
N PRO A 157 -17.65 10.54 -4.71
CA PRO A 157 -18.00 9.39 -3.90
C PRO A 157 -17.36 8.11 -4.47
N HIS A 158 -17.33 7.08 -3.64
CA HIS A 158 -17.07 5.71 -4.06
C HIS A 158 -17.94 5.30 -5.26
N ARG A 159 -17.40 4.40 -6.08
CA ARG A 159 -18.05 3.91 -7.29
C ARG A 159 -19.24 3.02 -6.92
N ALA A 160 -20.42 3.35 -7.41
CA ALA A 160 -21.65 2.59 -7.12
C ALA A 160 -21.61 1.14 -7.65
N ASN A 161 -20.92 0.91 -8.77
CA ASN A 161 -20.89 -0.37 -9.48
C ASN A 161 -19.46 -0.92 -9.62
N ALA A 162 -18.58 -0.64 -8.66
CA ALA A 162 -17.25 -1.26 -8.66
C ALA A 162 -17.38 -2.76 -8.36
N ASN A 163 -16.65 -3.58 -9.10
CA ASN A 163 -16.48 -4.98 -8.71
C ASN A 163 -15.68 -5.03 -7.40
N PRO A 164 -16.05 -5.92 -6.45
CA PRO A 164 -15.23 -6.15 -5.28
C PRO A 164 -13.80 -6.54 -5.65
N SER A 165 -12.82 -6.15 -4.83
CA SER A 165 -11.43 -6.52 -5.04
C SER A 165 -10.69 -6.70 -3.71
N HIS A 166 -9.54 -7.36 -3.71
CA HIS A 166 -8.74 -7.61 -2.51
C HIS A 166 -8.35 -6.32 -1.79
N TYR A 167 -8.23 -5.19 -2.50
CA TYR A 167 -7.84 -3.89 -1.94
C TYR A 167 -8.99 -2.87 -1.85
N GLY A 168 -10.20 -3.29 -2.21
CA GLY A 168 -11.41 -2.46 -2.15
C GLY A 168 -11.45 -1.29 -3.15
N ASP A 169 -12.60 -0.62 -3.19
CA ASP A 169 -12.80 0.68 -3.79
C ASP A 169 -12.38 1.77 -2.80
N SER A 170 -11.41 2.61 -3.18
CA SER A 170 -10.84 3.64 -2.30
C SER A 170 -11.15 5.05 -2.77
N VAL A 171 -11.40 5.97 -1.83
CA VAL A 171 -11.43 7.42 -2.05
C VAL A 171 -10.62 8.13 -0.98
N GLY A 172 -10.02 9.27 -1.33
CA GLY A 172 -9.12 10.02 -0.45
C GLY A 172 -9.63 11.43 -0.19
N LYS A 173 -9.36 11.94 1.01
CA LYS A 173 -9.57 13.34 1.38
C LYS A 173 -8.50 13.82 2.36
N TRP A 174 -8.38 15.12 2.51
CA TRP A 174 -7.48 15.74 3.47
C TRP A 174 -8.25 16.29 4.66
N GLU A 175 -7.80 15.96 5.87
CA GLU A 175 -8.27 16.50 7.14
C GLU A 175 -7.11 17.26 7.80
N GLY A 176 -6.97 18.54 7.43
CA GLY A 176 -5.76 19.31 7.75
C GLY A 176 -4.54 18.68 7.06
N ASP A 177 -3.55 18.29 7.85
CA ASP A 177 -2.29 17.69 7.39
C ASP A 177 -2.35 16.16 7.25
N VAL A 178 -3.53 15.55 7.46
CA VAL A 178 -3.70 14.10 7.40
C VAL A 178 -4.43 13.71 6.12
N PHE A 179 -3.78 12.85 5.34
CA PHE A 179 -4.43 12.17 4.21
C PHE A 179 -5.25 10.99 4.74
N VAL A 180 -6.56 11.02 4.50
CA VAL A 180 -7.50 9.99 4.94
C VAL A 180 -8.00 9.23 3.73
N VAL A 181 -7.81 7.92 3.74
CA VAL A 181 -8.33 6.99 2.72
C VAL A 181 -9.48 6.21 3.32
N ASP A 182 -10.61 6.20 2.62
CA ASP A 182 -11.77 5.36 2.91
C ASP A 182 -11.81 4.25 1.86
N ALA A 183 -11.80 2.99 2.30
CA ALA A 183 -11.82 1.83 1.44
C ALA A 183 -12.96 0.87 1.85
N ARG A 184 -13.69 0.35 0.87
CA ARG A 184 -14.83 -0.57 1.04
C ARG A 184 -14.95 -1.52 -0.15
N ASN A 185 -15.98 -2.36 -0.20
CA ASN A 185 -16.26 -3.25 -1.34
C ASN A 185 -15.12 -4.26 -1.59
N PHE A 186 -14.83 -5.03 -0.54
CA PHE A 186 -13.80 -6.07 -0.57
C PHE A 186 -14.38 -7.42 -1.00
N VAL A 187 -13.56 -8.25 -1.62
CA VAL A 187 -13.83 -9.70 -1.74
C VAL A 187 -13.69 -10.36 -0.37
N ASP A 188 -14.32 -11.51 -0.16
CA ASP A 188 -14.38 -12.20 1.13
C ASP A 188 -13.22 -13.21 1.36
N ASP A 189 -12.26 -13.28 0.43
CA ASP A 189 -11.08 -14.16 0.47
C ASP A 189 -9.81 -13.46 0.98
N THR A 190 -9.94 -12.40 1.78
CA THR A 190 -8.82 -11.74 2.46
C THR A 190 -8.98 -11.69 3.97
N TRP A 191 -7.87 -11.53 4.68
CA TRP A 191 -7.86 -11.20 6.11
C TRP A 191 -7.34 -9.78 6.29
N PHE A 192 -7.94 -9.01 7.19
CA PHE A 192 -7.52 -7.63 7.45
C PHE A 192 -6.32 -7.55 8.42
N GLY A 193 -5.90 -8.68 8.98
CA GLY A 193 -4.67 -8.84 9.76
C GLY A 193 -4.27 -10.32 9.87
N GLU A 194 -3.18 -10.59 10.59
CA GLU A 194 -2.74 -11.94 10.94
C GLU A 194 -3.68 -12.55 12.01
N ASP A 195 -3.45 -13.79 12.47
CA ASP A 195 -4.25 -14.46 13.49
C ASP A 195 -5.73 -14.72 13.10
N GLY A 196 -6.00 -14.96 11.81
CA GLY A 196 -7.35 -15.31 11.36
C GLY A 196 -8.33 -14.14 11.32
N TYR A 197 -7.84 -12.89 11.26
CA TYR A 197 -8.69 -11.70 11.26
C TYR A 197 -9.50 -11.54 9.96
N PHE A 198 -10.52 -12.37 9.81
CA PHE A 198 -11.45 -12.39 8.68
C PHE A 198 -12.48 -11.26 8.77
N HIS A 199 -13.05 -10.87 7.63
CA HIS A 199 -14.14 -9.89 7.59
C HIS A 199 -15.35 -10.39 6.82
N SER A 200 -16.44 -9.63 6.91
CA SER A 200 -17.59 -9.72 6.03
C SER A 200 -17.44 -8.79 4.81
N PRO A 201 -18.36 -8.88 3.82
CA PRO A 201 -18.42 -7.92 2.72
C PRO A 201 -18.71 -6.47 3.16
N ASP A 202 -19.25 -6.26 4.37
CA ASP A 202 -19.57 -4.93 4.92
C ASP A 202 -18.37 -4.25 5.59
N MET A 203 -17.17 -4.81 5.43
CA MET A 203 -15.94 -4.20 5.93
C MET A 203 -15.68 -2.84 5.27
N ARG A 204 -15.30 -1.88 6.10
CA ARG A 204 -14.75 -0.60 5.72
C ARG A 204 -13.42 -0.39 6.44
N VAL A 205 -12.43 0.12 5.72
CA VAL A 205 -11.12 0.44 6.26
C VAL A 205 -10.86 1.92 6.08
N ILE A 206 -10.49 2.59 7.16
CA ILE A 206 -10.12 3.99 7.18
C ILE A 206 -8.63 4.07 7.48
N GLU A 207 -7.82 4.46 6.50
CA GLU A 207 -6.38 4.65 6.66
C GLU A 207 -6.09 6.14 6.82
N ARG A 208 -5.12 6.45 7.69
CA ARG A 208 -4.64 7.81 7.95
C ARG A 208 -3.15 7.83 7.69
N LEU A 209 -2.71 8.75 6.84
CA LEU A 209 -1.31 8.98 6.50
C LEU A 209 -0.93 10.43 6.80
N TRP A 210 0.15 10.65 7.55
CA TRP A 210 0.64 12.00 7.87
C TRP A 210 2.14 12.01 8.11
N LYS A 211 2.73 13.21 8.25
CA LYS A 211 4.16 13.38 8.54
C LYS A 211 4.39 13.54 10.04
N GLU A 212 5.43 12.88 10.54
CA GLU A 212 6.05 13.19 11.84
C GLU A 212 7.55 13.42 11.62
N GLY A 213 7.94 14.70 11.56
CA GLY A 213 9.26 15.08 11.06
C GLY A 213 9.44 14.64 9.62
N ASP A 214 10.51 13.89 9.34
CA ASP A 214 10.75 13.30 8.02
C ASP A 214 10.06 11.97 7.79
N ASN A 215 9.48 11.37 8.83
CA ASN A 215 8.84 10.06 8.75
C ASN A 215 7.40 10.16 8.25
N LEU A 216 6.95 9.11 7.58
CA LEU A 216 5.54 8.85 7.32
C LEU A 216 4.98 8.15 8.55
N VAL A 217 3.76 8.51 8.93
CA VAL A 217 2.97 7.72 9.87
C VAL A 217 1.77 7.17 9.13
N TRP A 218 1.47 5.90 9.34
CA TRP A 218 0.28 5.23 8.84
C TRP A 218 -0.47 4.56 9.99
N GLN A 219 -1.79 4.73 10.02
CA GLN A 219 -2.67 4.05 10.97
C GLN A 219 -3.98 3.69 10.29
N ALA A 220 -4.45 2.47 10.51
CA ALA A 220 -5.73 2.00 9.99
C ALA A 220 -6.74 1.73 11.11
N THR A 221 -8.01 2.01 10.79
CA THR A 221 -9.19 1.60 11.55
C THR A 221 -10.04 0.69 10.65
N VAL A 222 -10.38 -0.50 11.15
CA VAL A 222 -11.30 -1.44 10.51
C VAL A 222 -12.67 -1.34 11.18
N GLU A 223 -13.69 -1.13 10.37
CA GLU A 223 -15.09 -1.13 10.74
C GLU A 223 -15.76 -2.33 10.06
N ASP A 224 -16.30 -3.26 10.84
CA ASP A 224 -17.15 -4.33 10.32
C ASP A 224 -18.25 -4.61 11.34
N PRO A 225 -19.44 -4.04 11.16
CA PRO A 225 -20.53 -4.16 12.12
C PRO A 225 -21.14 -5.56 12.13
N ILE A 226 -20.81 -6.44 11.18
CA ILE A 226 -21.29 -7.81 11.16
C ILE A 226 -20.48 -8.64 12.14
N VAL A 227 -19.14 -8.60 12.05
CA VAL A 227 -18.28 -9.53 12.79
C VAL A 227 -17.61 -8.93 14.04
N LEU A 228 -17.38 -7.60 14.08
CA LEU A 228 -16.72 -6.92 15.19
C LEU A 228 -17.72 -6.35 16.21
N THR A 229 -17.30 -6.26 17.47
CA THR A 229 -18.10 -5.63 18.54
C THR A 229 -18.04 -4.11 18.49
N ALA A 230 -16.96 -3.55 17.95
CA ALA A 230 -16.71 -2.13 17.74
C ALA A 230 -15.62 -1.95 16.66
N PRO A 231 -15.49 -0.75 16.06
CA PRO A 231 -14.35 -0.43 15.20
C PRO A 231 -13.01 -0.73 15.89
N TRP A 232 -12.10 -1.38 15.16
CA TRP A 232 -10.77 -1.70 15.65
C TRP A 232 -9.74 -0.77 15.01
N THR A 233 -8.98 -0.05 15.84
CA THR A 233 -7.85 0.76 15.37
C THR A 233 -6.55 0.08 15.77
N MET A 234 -5.69 -0.18 14.80
CA MET A 234 -4.40 -0.79 15.04
C MET A 234 -3.38 0.24 15.55
N PRO A 235 -2.29 -0.20 16.20
CA PRO A 235 -1.20 0.69 16.57
C PRO A 235 -0.66 1.47 15.35
N PRO A 236 -0.35 2.76 15.49
CA PRO A 236 0.26 3.52 14.41
C PRO A 236 1.64 2.95 14.06
N ARG A 237 2.00 3.00 12.78
CA ARG A 237 3.33 2.65 12.29
C ARG A 237 4.05 3.93 11.88
N LEU A 238 5.28 4.11 12.37
CA LEU A 238 6.19 5.15 11.93
C LEU A 238 7.17 4.54 10.92
N ILE A 239 7.21 5.11 9.72
CA ILE A 239 7.95 4.61 8.57
C ILE A 239 8.97 5.65 8.13
N LYS A 240 10.22 5.22 8.03
CA LYS A 240 11.34 6.09 7.66
C LYS A 240 11.39 6.29 6.15
N PRO A 241 11.88 7.44 5.65
CA PRO A 241 12.15 7.59 4.22
C PRO A 241 13.21 6.59 3.78
N SER A 242 13.13 6.15 2.52
CA SER A 242 14.10 5.25 1.89
C SER A 242 14.45 5.75 0.48
N THR A 243 15.61 5.32 -0.03
CA THR A 243 16.04 5.52 -1.42
C THR A 243 16.06 4.21 -2.22
N GLU A 244 15.70 3.10 -1.59
CA GLU A 244 15.64 1.78 -2.20
C GLU A 244 14.46 1.70 -3.17
N LEU A 245 14.77 1.52 -4.45
CA LEU A 245 13.76 1.42 -5.50
C LEU A 245 12.81 0.27 -5.21
N LEU A 246 11.58 0.40 -5.73
CA LEU A 246 10.65 -0.72 -5.69
C LEU A 246 11.14 -1.81 -6.65
N GLU A 247 11.33 -3.01 -6.13
CA GLU A 247 11.66 -4.20 -6.90
C GLU A 247 10.37 -4.90 -7.35
N GLU A 248 10.40 -5.42 -8.57
CA GLU A 248 9.32 -6.27 -9.06
C GLU A 248 9.36 -7.60 -8.30
N SER A 249 8.22 -7.96 -7.71
CA SER A 249 8.10 -9.21 -6.97
C SER A 249 8.26 -10.40 -7.92
N PRO A 250 9.05 -11.42 -7.55
CA PRO A 250 9.15 -12.63 -8.33
C PRO A 250 7.78 -13.31 -8.42
N LYS A 251 7.59 -14.14 -9.45
CA LYS A 251 6.37 -14.95 -9.57
C LYS A 251 6.16 -15.77 -8.30
N CYS A 252 5.05 -15.57 -7.61
CA CYS A 252 4.65 -16.44 -6.52
C CYS A 252 4.34 -17.85 -7.04
N VAL A 253 4.95 -18.83 -6.40
CA VAL A 253 4.67 -20.25 -6.61
C VAL A 253 4.54 -20.89 -5.22
N GLU A 254 3.34 -21.35 -4.90
CA GLU A 254 3.08 -22.10 -3.68
C GLU A 254 3.68 -23.51 -3.84
N THR A 255 4.57 -23.92 -2.91
CA THR A 255 5.16 -25.27 -2.92
C THR A 255 5.21 -25.95 -1.56
N ASP A 256 4.78 -25.26 -0.51
CA ASP A 256 4.96 -25.64 0.88
C ASP A 256 3.67 -26.23 1.48
N GLY A 257 2.49 -25.78 1.04
CA GLY A 257 1.18 -26.26 1.46
C GLY A 257 1.05 -27.80 1.44
N PRO A 258 1.40 -28.48 0.32
CA PRO A 258 1.38 -29.94 0.24
C PRO A 258 2.41 -30.65 1.14
N LYS A 259 3.39 -29.92 1.69
CA LYS A 259 4.49 -30.45 2.53
C LYS A 259 4.30 -30.14 4.02
N LEU A 260 3.22 -29.46 4.40
CA LEU A 260 2.91 -29.17 5.79
C LEU A 260 2.74 -30.47 6.58
N LEU A 261 3.54 -30.64 7.63
CA LEU A 261 3.51 -31.83 8.50
C LEU A 261 2.48 -31.70 9.63
N ASN A 262 2.08 -30.47 9.96
CA ASN A 262 1.23 -30.10 11.08
C ASN A 262 0.66 -28.69 10.85
N ASP A 263 -0.14 -28.21 11.80
CA ASP A 263 -0.69 -26.85 11.85
C ASP A 263 0.26 -25.87 12.57
N ASP A 264 1.58 -26.10 12.48
CA ASP A 264 2.54 -25.18 13.08
C ASP A 264 2.34 -23.79 12.50
N HIS A 265 2.10 -22.82 13.38
CA HIS A 265 1.99 -21.43 13.02
C HIS A 265 3.33 -20.99 12.44
N HIS A 266 3.41 -20.82 11.11
CA HIS A 266 4.65 -20.41 10.47
C HIS A 266 5.04 -19.03 10.98
N GLY A 267 6.18 -18.95 11.67
CA GLY A 267 7.00 -17.74 11.66
C GLY A 267 8.15 -17.89 10.68
N GLN A 268 7.88 -18.42 9.48
CA GLN A 268 8.75 -18.19 8.33
C GLN A 268 8.45 -16.78 7.77
N ARG A 269 8.84 -15.74 8.52
CA ARG A 269 8.92 -14.34 8.08
C ARG A 269 10.05 -13.62 8.81
#